data_AF-A0A916E827-F1
#
_entry.id   AF-A0A916E827-F1
#
_cell.length_a   1.000
_cell.length_b   1.000
_cell.length_c   1.000
_cell.angle_alpha   90.00
_cell.angle_beta   90.00
_cell.angle_gamma   90.00
#
_symmetry.space_group_name_H-M   'P 1'
#
loop_
_entity.id
_entity.type
_entity.pdbx_description
1 polymer ?
#
loop_
_entity_poly.entity_id
_entity_poly.type
_entity_poly.pdbx_seq_one_letter_code
_entity_poly.pdbx_strand_id
1 'polypeptide(L)'
;MYNLHKNLPPPLTKAQRRALRLENERIEDIRKTNEDAILHGTSFNRVKKRNYIAFMLTNFSELFHYEMEGFIIQYLASEDKQNKTHIYKLMSDYTISTFNGPTRRSIYARRFKNYPPGASEDTSDDAKEREIRPKKRRISSHTNLYPLIDNTDRFKRRRSSPAIMDDSTGVELD
;
A
#
# COMPACT_ATOMS: atom_id res chain seq x y z
N MET A 1 25.28 -56.85 8.82
CA MET A 1 23.95 -56.34 8.41
C MET A 1 23.38 -55.51 9.55
N TYR A 2 23.20 -54.21 9.36
CA TYR A 2 22.62 -53.35 10.39
C TYR A 2 21.09 -53.53 10.42
N ASN A 3 20.54 -53.89 11.58
CA ASN A 3 19.10 -54.09 11.77
C ASN A 3 18.38 -52.74 11.81
N LEU A 4 18.02 -52.20 10.64
CA LEU A 4 17.31 -50.92 10.49
C LEU A 4 15.98 -50.86 11.28
N HIS A 5 15.35 -52.02 11.52
CA HIS A 5 14.09 -52.11 12.27
C HIS A 5 14.21 -51.87 13.78
N LYS A 6 15.42 -51.96 14.37
CA LYS A 6 15.63 -51.77 15.82
C LYS A 6 15.76 -50.31 16.24
N ASN A 7 15.90 -49.39 15.29
CA ASN A 7 16.18 -47.97 15.53
C ASN A 7 15.01 -47.04 15.17
N LEU A 8 13.81 -47.58 14.88
CA LEU A 8 12.66 -46.74 14.61
C LEU A 8 12.17 -46.09 15.91
N PRO A 9 11.89 -44.78 15.91
CA PRO A 9 11.28 -44.14 17.06
C PRO A 9 9.92 -44.80 17.37
N PRO A 10 9.54 -44.88 18.65
CA PRO A 10 8.27 -45.47 19.03
C PRO A 10 7.12 -44.73 18.32
N PRO A 11 6.06 -45.46 17.90
CA PRO A 11 4.93 -44.85 17.22
C PRO A 11 4.28 -43.79 18.12
N LEU A 12 3.99 -42.63 17.52
CA LEU A 12 3.46 -41.49 18.26
C LEU A 12 2.08 -41.79 18.87
N THR A 13 1.93 -41.44 20.14
CA THR A 13 0.63 -41.43 20.82
C THR A 13 -0.35 -40.48 20.12
N LYS A 14 -1.65 -40.65 20.37
CA LYS A 14 -2.69 -39.76 19.78
C LYS A 14 -2.47 -38.30 20.16
N ALA A 15 -2.02 -38.04 21.39
CA ALA A 15 -1.69 -36.69 21.86
C ALA A 15 -0.48 -36.11 21.11
N GLN A 16 0.59 -36.88 20.96
CA GLN A 16 1.77 -36.45 20.21
C GLN A 16 1.47 -36.20 18.73
N ARG A 17 0.63 -37.03 18.09
CA ARG A 17 0.17 -36.79 16.71
C ARG A 17 -0.61 -35.49 16.57
N ARG A 18 -1.45 -35.17 17.56
CA ARG A 18 -2.20 -33.90 17.58
C ARG A 18 -1.26 -32.71 17.77
N ALA A 19 -0.30 -32.81 18.70
CA ALA A 19 0.69 -31.77 18.94
C ALA A 19 1.52 -31.49 17.67
N LEU A 20 2.02 -32.54 17.02
CA LEU A 20 2.79 -32.44 15.78
C LEU A 20 1.98 -31.77 14.66
N ARG A 21 0.69 -32.09 14.54
CA ARG A 21 -0.19 -31.45 13.54
C ARG A 21 -0.32 -29.94 13.81
N LEU A 22 -0.59 -29.55 15.05
CA LEU A 22 -0.71 -28.14 15.44
C LEU A 22 0.60 -27.38 15.24
N GLU A 23 1.74 -28.02 15.51
CA GLU A 23 3.05 -27.44 15.28
C GLU A 23 3.29 -27.20 13.78
N ASN A 24 3.00 -28.19 12.93
CA ASN A 24 3.12 -28.05 11.49
C ASN A 24 2.18 -26.97 10.94
N GLU A 25 0.92 -26.92 11.39
CA GLU A 25 -0.03 -25.86 11.03
C GLU A 25 0.51 -24.48 11.40
N ARG A 26 1.08 -24.34 12.60
CA ARG A 26 1.70 -23.08 13.05
C ARG A 26 2.90 -22.67 12.19
N ILE A 27 3.74 -23.62 11.79
CA ILE A 27 4.90 -23.36 10.92
C ILE A 27 4.42 -22.86 9.56
N GLU A 28 3.41 -23.50 8.98
CA GLU A 28 2.82 -23.08 7.71
C GLU A 28 2.18 -21.70 7.78
N ASP A 29 1.43 -21.40 8.86
CA ASP A 29 0.86 -20.07 9.08
C ASP A 29 1.93 -18.97 9.18
N ILE A 30 3.06 -19.27 9.84
CA ILE A 30 4.19 -18.35 9.94
C ILE A 30 4.83 -18.13 8.57
N ARG A 31 5.04 -19.20 7.78
CA ARG A 31 5.57 -19.10 6.41
C ARG A 31 4.69 -18.22 5.54
N LYS A 32 3.39 -18.50 5.52
CA LYS A 32 2.41 -17.72 4.75
C LYS A 32 2.41 -16.25 5.17
N THR A 33 2.46 -15.96 6.46
CA THR A 33 2.48 -14.58 6.95
C THR A 33 3.79 -13.87 6.58
N ASN A 34 4.93 -14.58 6.52
CA ASN A 34 6.19 -14.01 6.01
C ASN A 34 6.12 -13.72 4.50
N GLU A 35 5.55 -14.62 3.72
CA GLU A 35 5.34 -14.40 2.27
C GLU A 35 4.44 -13.19 2.02
N ASP A 36 3.32 -13.08 2.76
CA ASP A 36 2.42 -11.91 2.70
C ASP A 36 3.14 -10.62 3.10
N ALA A 37 4.01 -10.69 4.12
CA ALA A 37 4.81 -9.55 4.56
C ALA A 37 5.74 -9.05 3.45
N ILE A 38 6.42 -9.97 2.76
CA ILE A 38 7.30 -9.68 1.61
C ILE A 38 6.49 -9.11 0.45
N LEU A 39 5.39 -9.78 0.07
CA LEU A 39 4.52 -9.37 -1.04
C LEU A 39 4.01 -7.94 -0.87
N HIS A 40 3.59 -7.59 0.33
CA HIS A 40 3.02 -6.28 0.63
C HIS A 40 4.05 -5.25 1.11
N GLY A 41 5.34 -5.61 1.19
CA GLY A 41 6.41 -4.73 1.66
C GLY A 41 6.17 -4.23 3.09
N THR A 42 5.60 -5.07 3.96
CA THR A 42 5.22 -4.72 5.34
C THR A 42 5.92 -5.65 6.33
N SER A 43 5.96 -5.27 7.61
CA SER A 43 6.46 -6.19 8.65
C SER A 43 5.45 -7.31 8.94
N PHE A 44 5.97 -8.47 9.36
CA PHE A 44 5.18 -9.64 9.76
C PHE A 44 4.04 -9.30 10.74
N ASN A 45 4.34 -8.50 11.77
CA ASN A 45 3.37 -8.08 12.79
C ASN A 45 2.27 -7.16 12.25
N ARG A 46 2.45 -6.59 11.05
CA ARG A 46 1.53 -5.64 10.41
C ARG A 46 0.64 -6.25 9.35
N VAL A 47 0.96 -7.43 8.83
CA VAL A 47 0.21 -8.09 7.74
C VAL A 47 -1.29 -8.11 8.03
N LYS A 48 -1.70 -8.62 9.20
CA LYS A 48 -3.12 -8.70 9.58
C LYS A 48 -3.81 -7.34 9.61
N LYS A 49 -3.13 -6.31 10.13
CA LYS A 49 -3.66 -4.94 10.18
C LYS A 49 -3.79 -4.36 8.77
N ARG A 50 -2.79 -4.58 7.91
CA ARG A 50 -2.80 -4.11 6.52
C ARG A 50 -3.93 -4.76 5.73
N ASN A 51 -4.09 -6.09 5.84
CA ASN A 51 -5.16 -6.84 5.18
C ASN A 51 -6.54 -6.35 5.64
N TYR A 52 -6.71 -6.12 6.94
CA TYR A 52 -7.95 -5.57 7.48
C TYR A 52 -8.24 -4.16 6.96
N ILE A 53 -7.25 -3.26 6.95
CA ILE A 53 -7.41 -1.90 6.43
C ILE A 53 -7.73 -1.92 4.93
N ALA A 54 -7.05 -2.76 4.16
CA ALA A 54 -7.30 -2.91 2.73
C ALA A 54 -8.75 -3.36 2.48
N PHE A 55 -9.21 -4.42 3.15
CA PHE A 55 -10.60 -4.89 3.06
C PHE A 55 -11.62 -3.81 3.45
N MET A 56 -11.38 -3.11 4.56
CA MET A 56 -12.25 -2.03 5.02
C MET A 56 -12.30 -0.87 4.03
N LEU A 57 -11.16 -0.52 3.41
CA LEU A 57 -11.08 0.54 2.43
C LEU A 57 -11.84 0.15 1.15
N THR A 58 -11.66 -1.07 0.66
CA THR A 58 -12.37 -1.60 -0.51
C THR A 58 -13.87 -1.57 -0.30
N ASN A 59 -14.39 -2.18 0.77
CA ASN A 59 -15.82 -2.19 1.06
C ASN A 59 -16.39 -0.78 1.21
N PHE A 60 -15.61 0.11 1.84
CA PHE A 60 -16.02 1.50 2.02
C PHE A 60 -16.10 2.22 0.67
N SER A 61 -15.10 2.07 -0.19
CA SER A 61 -15.11 2.68 -1.52
C SER A 61 -16.22 2.16 -2.41
N GLU A 62 -16.50 0.85 -2.36
CA GLU A 62 -17.59 0.23 -3.12
C GLU A 62 -18.95 0.73 -2.66
N LEU A 63 -19.22 0.71 -1.36
CA LEU A 63 -20.48 1.22 -0.80
C LEU A 63 -20.70 2.69 -1.15
N PHE A 64 -19.66 3.51 -1.00
CA PHE A 64 -19.75 4.92 -1.36
C PHE A 64 -20.02 5.11 -2.84
N HIS A 65 -19.35 4.33 -3.70
CA HIS A 65 -19.54 4.37 -5.14
C HIS A 65 -20.98 4.03 -5.54
N TYR A 66 -21.54 2.92 -5.05
CA TYR A 66 -22.89 2.48 -5.39
C TYR A 66 -23.97 3.49 -4.97
N GLU A 67 -23.86 4.06 -3.76
CA GLU A 67 -24.81 5.07 -3.28
C GLU A 67 -24.72 6.35 -4.11
N MET A 68 -23.50 6.82 -4.41
CA MET A 68 -23.30 8.01 -5.23
C MET A 68 -23.76 7.82 -6.67
N GLU A 69 -23.54 6.64 -7.24
CA GLU A 69 -24.04 6.27 -8.57
C GLU A 69 -25.58 6.29 -8.59
N GLY A 70 -26.23 5.75 -7.55
CA GLY A 70 -27.69 5.82 -7.39
C GLY A 70 -28.22 7.25 -7.39
N PHE A 71 -27.57 8.17 -6.66
CA PHE A 71 -27.95 9.58 -6.70
C PHE A 71 -27.71 10.25 -8.06
N ILE A 72 -26.61 9.92 -8.74
CA ILE A 72 -26.31 10.46 -10.07
C ILE A 72 -27.38 10.02 -11.07
N ILE A 73 -27.78 8.74 -11.05
CA ILE A 73 -28.84 8.22 -11.92
C ILE A 73 -30.15 8.98 -11.66
N GLN A 74 -30.54 9.18 -10.39
CA GLN A 74 -31.74 9.95 -10.05
C GLN A 74 -31.65 11.41 -10.49
N TYR A 75 -30.48 12.04 -10.33
CA TYR A 75 -30.26 13.42 -10.73
C TYR A 75 -30.39 13.61 -12.25
N LEU A 76 -29.83 12.66 -13.02
CA LEU A 76 -29.90 12.67 -14.49
C LEU A 76 -31.30 12.35 -15.00
N ALA A 77 -32.03 11.46 -14.33
CA ALA A 77 -33.42 11.11 -14.67
C ALA A 77 -34.43 12.21 -14.33
N SER A 78 -34.10 13.11 -13.42
CA SER A 78 -34.98 14.22 -13.05
C SER A 78 -34.94 15.34 -14.09
N GLU A 79 -36.08 15.85 -14.51
CA GLU A 79 -36.17 17.04 -15.37
C GLU A 79 -36.34 18.33 -14.55
N ASP A 80 -37.02 18.23 -13.40
CA ASP A 80 -37.32 19.37 -12.54
C ASP A 80 -36.10 19.89 -11.79
N LYS A 81 -35.90 21.21 -11.86
CA LYS A 81 -34.83 21.93 -11.17
C LYS A 81 -34.92 21.76 -9.66
N GLN A 82 -36.13 21.74 -9.07
CA GLN A 82 -36.27 21.57 -7.61
C GLN A 82 -35.79 20.19 -7.17
N ASN A 83 -36.21 19.14 -7.87
CA ASN A 83 -35.76 17.78 -7.60
C ASN A 83 -34.25 17.61 -7.80
N LYS A 84 -33.67 18.19 -8.85
CA LYS A 84 -32.21 18.22 -9.03
C LYS A 84 -31.49 18.86 -7.84
N THR A 85 -31.96 20.01 -7.36
CA THR A 85 -31.36 20.67 -6.19
C THR A 85 -31.51 19.83 -4.92
N HIS A 86 -32.63 19.13 -4.75
CA HIS A 86 -32.85 18.23 -3.61
C HIS A 86 -31.88 17.03 -3.65
N ILE A 87 -31.76 16.35 -4.80
CA ILE A 87 -30.85 15.21 -4.96
C ILE A 87 -29.40 15.64 -4.77
N TYR A 88 -29.01 16.79 -5.32
CA TYR A 88 -27.67 17.35 -5.10
C TYR A 88 -27.37 17.59 -3.61
N LYS A 89 -28.37 18.07 -2.86
CA LYS A 89 -28.26 18.23 -1.40
C LYS A 89 -28.08 16.87 -0.71
N LEU A 90 -28.83 15.83 -1.11
CA LEU A 90 -28.66 14.47 -0.58
C LEU A 90 -27.25 13.93 -0.83
N MET A 91 -26.70 14.12 -2.04
CA MET A 91 -25.31 13.75 -2.36
C MET A 91 -24.30 14.46 -1.46
N SER A 92 -24.52 15.76 -1.23
CA SER A 92 -23.67 16.58 -0.35
C SER A 92 -23.74 16.11 1.10
N ASP A 93 -24.95 15.92 1.63
CA ASP A 93 -25.19 15.44 3.00
C ASP A 93 -24.62 14.03 3.22
N TYR A 94 -24.74 13.15 2.21
CA TYR A 94 -24.13 11.82 2.24
C TYR A 94 -22.61 11.89 2.26
N THR A 95 -22.01 12.74 1.43
CA THR A 95 -20.55 12.97 1.43
C THR A 95 -20.08 13.50 2.79
N ILE A 96 -20.74 14.52 3.30
CA ILE A 96 -20.46 15.12 4.62
C ILE A 96 -20.57 14.06 5.70
N SER A 97 -21.68 13.32 5.80
CA SER A 97 -21.86 12.29 6.84
C SER A 97 -20.84 11.16 6.73
N THR A 98 -20.45 10.80 5.51
CA THR A 98 -19.48 9.74 5.23
C THR A 98 -18.06 10.12 5.66
N PHE A 99 -17.66 11.39 5.51
CA PHE A 99 -16.30 11.84 5.80
C PHE A 99 -16.16 12.60 7.14
N ASN A 100 -17.22 13.24 7.65
CA ASN A 100 -17.21 14.02 8.91
C ASN A 100 -17.48 13.20 10.17
N GLY A 101 -17.77 11.91 10.07
CA GLY A 101 -17.91 11.06 11.25
C GLY A 101 -16.57 10.96 12.02
N PRO A 102 -16.47 11.43 13.28
CA PRO A 102 -15.27 11.22 14.05
C PRO A 102 -15.15 9.72 14.32
N THR A 103 -13.96 9.18 14.08
CA THR A 103 -13.42 8.03 14.82
C THR A 103 -14.00 6.63 14.65
N ARG A 104 -15.09 6.31 13.91
CA ARG A 104 -15.42 4.86 13.69
C ARG A 104 -14.28 4.10 13.00
N ARG A 105 -13.69 4.67 11.94
CA ARG A 105 -12.53 4.07 11.24
C ARG A 105 -11.26 4.00 12.11
N SER A 106 -11.03 5.03 12.94
CA SER A 106 -9.87 5.07 13.86
C SER A 106 -9.99 4.07 15.02
N ILE A 107 -11.22 3.81 15.50
CA ILE A 107 -11.49 2.90 16.62
C ILE A 107 -11.14 1.46 16.22
N TYR A 108 -11.50 1.03 15.00
CA TYR A 108 -11.15 -0.31 14.52
C TYR A 108 -9.66 -0.46 14.23
N ALA A 109 -9.01 0.56 13.66
CA ALA A 109 -7.55 0.58 13.49
C ALA A 109 -6.80 0.54 14.84
N ARG A 110 -7.38 1.07 15.92
CA ARG A 110 -6.85 0.97 17.30
C ARG A 110 -7.05 -0.40 17.93
N ARG A 111 -8.15 -1.11 17.65
CA ARG A 111 -8.43 -2.44 18.22
C ARG A 111 -7.41 -3.50 17.79
N PHE A 112 -6.78 -3.33 16.62
CA PHE A 112 -5.67 -4.16 16.15
C PHE A 112 -4.29 -3.60 16.53
N LYS A 113 -4.16 -2.94 17.69
CA LYS A 113 -2.84 -2.67 18.29
C LYS A 113 -2.28 -3.97 18.85
N ASN A 114 -1.72 -4.81 17.97
CA ASN A 114 -0.95 -6.00 18.35
C ASN A 114 0.50 -5.64 18.72
N TYR A 115 0.73 -4.43 19.24
CA TYR A 115 2.06 -4.02 19.62
C TYR A 115 2.22 -4.15 21.12
N PRO A 116 3.27 -4.84 21.59
CA PRO A 116 3.62 -4.76 23.00
C PRO A 116 3.87 -3.28 23.38
N PRO A 117 3.54 -2.87 24.62
CA PRO A 117 3.87 -1.53 25.11
C PRO A 117 5.37 -1.26 24.91
N GLY A 118 5.72 -0.20 24.18
CA GLY A 118 7.11 0.16 23.87
C GLY A 118 7.62 -0.26 22.47
N ALA A 119 6.80 -0.91 21.63
CA ALA A 119 7.18 -1.09 20.23
C ALA A 119 7.27 0.26 19.51
N SER A 120 8.33 0.47 18.72
CA SER A 120 8.47 1.70 17.95
C SER A 120 7.27 1.87 17.01
N GLU A 121 6.72 3.08 16.97
CA GLU A 121 5.73 3.51 15.98
C GLU A 121 6.35 3.66 14.58
N ASP A 122 7.43 2.91 14.30
CA ASP A 122 8.23 3.03 13.10
C ASP A 122 7.35 2.70 11.90
N THR A 123 6.86 3.73 11.21
CA THR A 123 6.08 3.69 9.98
C THR A 123 6.98 3.19 8.85
N SER A 124 7.36 1.91 8.94
CA SER A 124 8.19 1.18 7.98
C SER A 124 7.41 0.82 6.70
N ASP A 125 6.64 1.75 6.13
CA ASP A 125 6.39 1.69 4.68
C ASP A 125 7.67 2.10 3.90
N ASP A 126 8.71 2.57 4.61
CA ASP A 126 10.03 2.95 4.06
C ASP A 126 11.10 1.85 4.24
N ALA A 127 10.68 0.58 4.34
CA ALA A 127 11.56 -0.58 4.49
C ALA A 127 11.52 -1.53 3.29
N LYS A 128 11.64 -0.98 2.07
CA LYS A 128 12.44 -1.68 1.07
C LYS A 128 13.87 -1.50 1.55
N GLU A 129 14.59 -2.58 1.83
CA GLU A 129 16.02 -2.55 2.13
C GLU A 129 16.68 -1.48 1.26
N ARG A 130 17.05 -0.36 1.88
CA ARG A 130 18.12 0.43 1.31
C ARG A 130 19.33 -0.47 1.51
N GLU A 131 19.63 -1.31 0.51
CA GLU A 131 20.98 -1.81 0.29
C GLU A 131 21.89 -0.65 0.68
N ILE A 132 22.71 -0.86 1.69
CA ILE A 132 23.70 0.12 2.13
C ILE A 132 24.64 0.26 0.94
N ARG A 133 24.31 1.15 -0.01
CA ARG A 133 25.23 1.55 -1.06
C ARG A 133 26.32 2.29 -0.31
N PRO A 134 27.56 1.78 -0.25
CA PRO A 134 28.64 2.37 0.53
C PRO A 134 29.15 3.70 -0.08
N LYS A 135 28.39 4.31 -0.99
CA LYS A 135 28.75 5.51 -1.77
C LYS A 135 27.66 6.59 -1.79
N LYS A 136 26.64 6.56 -0.93
CA LYS A 136 25.87 7.77 -0.67
C LYS A 136 26.67 8.64 0.30
N ARG A 137 27.41 9.60 -0.26
CA ARG A 137 28.15 10.63 0.47
C ARG A 137 27.23 11.22 1.54
N ARG A 138 27.67 11.21 2.80
CA ARG A 138 27.07 12.04 3.85
C ARG A 138 27.29 13.48 3.41
N ILE A 139 26.28 14.09 2.79
CA ILE A 139 26.28 15.53 2.59
C ILE A 139 26.07 16.09 4.00
N SER A 140 27.07 16.83 4.50
CA SER A 140 27.01 17.43 5.82
C SER A 140 25.81 18.37 5.92
N SER A 141 25.23 18.44 7.10
CA SER A 141 24.04 19.24 7.45
C SER A 141 24.29 20.75 7.45
N HIS A 142 25.29 21.25 6.70
CA HIS A 142 25.70 22.65 6.66
C HIS A 142 25.85 23.12 5.22
N THR A 143 24.73 23.23 4.50
CA THR A 143 24.69 24.07 3.28
C THR A 143 23.56 25.07 3.44
N ASN A 144 23.96 26.32 3.71
CA ASN A 144 23.10 27.49 3.77
C ASN A 144 22.16 27.53 2.56
N LEU A 145 20.87 27.68 2.83
CA LEU A 145 19.81 27.94 1.86
C LEU A 145 19.96 29.36 1.31
N TYR A 146 20.86 29.57 0.36
CA TYR A 146 20.78 30.68 -0.58
C TYR A 146 21.17 30.20 -1.98
N PRO A 147 20.44 30.61 -3.03
CA PRO A 147 20.82 30.27 -4.39
C PRO A 147 22.08 31.05 -4.75
N LEU A 148 23.24 30.37 -4.74
CA LEU A 148 24.45 30.93 -5.31
C LEU A 148 24.24 31.00 -6.82
N ILE A 149 24.13 32.22 -7.33
CA ILE A 149 24.04 32.57 -8.75
C ILE A 149 25.42 32.32 -9.35
N ASP A 150 25.76 31.06 -9.65
CA ASP A 150 26.81 30.76 -10.61
C ASP A 150 26.65 29.34 -11.15
N ASN A 151 25.84 29.22 -12.20
CA ASN A 151 25.56 27.98 -12.91
C ASN A 151 26.57 27.76 -14.05
N THR A 152 27.87 27.74 -13.76
CA THR A 152 28.91 27.60 -14.79
C THR A 152 29.34 26.16 -15.09
N ASP A 153 28.79 25.15 -14.42
CA ASP A 153 29.21 23.75 -14.65
C ASP A 153 28.05 22.75 -14.81
N ARG A 154 27.12 23.07 -15.73
CA ARG A 154 26.07 22.11 -16.17
C ARG A 154 26.32 21.66 -17.61
N PHE A 155 27.44 20.99 -17.84
CA PHE A 155 27.72 20.34 -19.14
C PHE A 155 28.11 18.87 -19.02
N LYS A 156 27.29 18.01 -18.40
CA LYS A 156 27.32 16.56 -18.73
C LYS A 156 25.94 15.92 -18.66
N ARG A 157 25.24 15.95 -19.80
CA ARG A 157 24.49 14.81 -20.39
C ARG A 157 23.88 15.26 -21.72
N ARG A 158 24.65 15.09 -22.80
CA ARG A 158 24.10 15.04 -24.16
C ARG A 158 23.22 13.79 -24.24
N ARG A 159 21.89 13.96 -24.23
CA ARG A 159 20.99 12.94 -24.77
C ARG A 159 20.92 13.18 -26.27
N SER A 160 21.45 12.26 -27.05
CA SER A 160 21.17 12.18 -28.48
C SER A 160 19.75 11.61 -28.64
N SER A 161 18.77 12.48 -28.80
CA SER A 161 17.47 12.10 -29.36
C SER A 161 17.66 11.90 -30.87
N PRO A 162 17.19 10.81 -31.50
CA PRO A 162 16.99 10.81 -32.95
C PRO A 162 15.81 11.73 -33.25
N ALA A 163 16.05 12.71 -34.11
CA ALA A 163 15.06 13.68 -34.56
C ALA A 163 14.01 13.01 -35.46
N ILE A 164 12.77 13.48 -35.30
CA ILE A 164 11.66 13.30 -36.23
C ILE A 164 12.08 13.94 -37.56
N MET A 165 12.15 13.14 -38.62
CA MET A 165 12.34 13.62 -39.99
C MET A 165 10.96 14.05 -40.50
N ASP A 166 10.72 15.35 -40.53
CA ASP A 166 9.63 16.00 -41.26
C ASP A 166 10.27 17.00 -42.24
N ASP A 167 10.40 16.55 -43.48
CA ASP A 167 11.21 17.15 -44.53
C ASP A 167 10.31 18.04 -45.41
N SER A 168 9.79 19.14 -44.84
CA SER A 168 9.16 20.20 -45.62
C SER A 168 9.99 21.47 -45.58
N THR A 169 10.82 21.68 -46.60
CA THR A 169 11.24 23.00 -47.13
C THR A 169 12.04 22.77 -48.43
N GLY A 170 11.89 23.54 -49.51
CA GLY A 170 11.26 24.84 -49.63
C GLY A 170 11.03 25.26 -51.08
N VAL A 171 10.48 26.47 -51.17
CA VAL A 171 10.16 27.25 -52.35
C VAL A 171 11.32 28.20 -52.65
N GLU A 172 11.82 28.24 -53.90
CA GLU A 172 12.39 29.40 -54.63
C GLU A 172 12.14 29.10 -56.13
N LEU A 173 11.27 29.82 -56.85
CA LEU A 173 11.46 31.09 -57.59
C LEU A 173 12.60 31.05 -58.64
N ASP A 174 12.26 30.67 -59.87
CA ASP A 174 12.15 31.56 -61.05
C ASP A 174 11.30 30.89 -62.16
#